data_AF-A0A6M4IJX8-F1
#
_entry.id   AF-A0A6M4IJX8-F1
#
_cell.length_a   1.000
_cell.length_b   1.000
_cell.length_c   1.000
_cell.angle_alpha   90.00
_cell.angle_beta   90.00
_cell.angle_gamma   90.00
#
_symmetry.space_group_name_H-M   'P 1'
#
loop_
_entity.id
_entity.type
_entity.pdbx_description
1 polymer ?
#
loop_
_entity_poly.entity_id
_entity_poly.type
_entity_poly.pdbx_seq_one_letter_code
_entity_poly.pdbx_strand_id
1 'polypeptide(L)'
;MRNDDFEVRLDRQREGSLPLIDVRVNDRQDAPLGTLLKQLTGDTADLLRQELALAKSEAREAGTRLMRDAAKVGIAAGLTLMGGLALTTSLIVGLGVLLSGNYWLSALIVGVAAFGAGYSMVQSALRDLSDHGFAPKEAIASLKADQRWASREVQDLKHELTDKSDPPHVRP
;
A
#
# COMPACT_ATOMS: atom_id res chain seq x y z
N MET A 1 28.99 -17.77 63.93
CA MET A 1 28.17 -18.00 65.14
C MET A 1 27.96 -16.66 65.83
N ARG A 2 26.80 -16.02 65.61
CA ARG A 2 26.24 -15.02 66.51
C ARG A 2 24.73 -15.04 66.24
N ASN A 3 24.02 -15.68 67.16
CA ASN A 3 22.59 -15.85 67.17
C ASN A 3 22.11 -14.81 68.18
N ASP A 4 21.62 -13.68 67.70
CA ASP A 4 21.11 -12.62 68.55
C ASP A 4 19.61 -12.87 68.78
N ASP A 5 19.23 -12.69 70.04
CA ASP A 5 18.09 -13.33 70.68
C ASP A 5 16.73 -12.83 70.21
N PHE A 6 15.79 -13.78 70.09
CA PHE A 6 14.37 -13.53 69.97
C PHE A 6 13.81 -13.07 71.33
N GLU A 7 13.63 -11.77 71.51
CA GLU A 7 12.69 -11.25 72.52
C GLU A 7 11.35 -10.92 71.85
N VAL A 8 10.42 -11.87 71.91
CA VAL A 8 9.02 -11.65 71.54
C VAL A 8 8.32 -11.02 72.74
N ARG A 9 8.28 -9.68 72.77
CA ARG A 9 7.43 -8.91 73.70
C ARG A 9 6.04 -8.77 73.08
N LEU A 10 5.09 -9.59 73.52
CA LEU A 10 3.67 -9.38 73.21
C LEU A 10 3.12 -8.35 74.19
N ASP A 11 3.29 -7.07 73.87
CA ASP A 11 2.52 -5.99 74.49
C ASP A 11 1.05 -6.14 74.08
N ARG A 12 0.31 -6.85 74.93
CA ARG A 12 -1.15 -6.93 74.91
C ARG A 12 -1.71 -5.64 75.50
N GLN A 13 -1.71 -4.57 74.70
CA GLN A 13 -2.47 -3.37 75.00
C GLN A 13 -2.73 -2.56 73.73
N ARG A 14 -3.92 -2.76 73.15
CA ARG A 14 -4.79 -1.72 72.57
C ARG A 14 -6.11 -2.38 72.16
N GLU A 15 -7.00 -2.50 73.13
CA GLU A 15 -8.42 -2.34 72.83
C GLU A 15 -8.64 -0.88 72.44
N GLY A 16 -9.34 -0.63 71.34
CA GLY A 16 -9.72 0.71 70.92
C GLY A 16 -9.45 0.95 69.43
N SER A 17 -10.56 1.00 68.69
CA SER A 17 -10.65 1.36 67.27
C SER A 17 -10.25 0.22 66.33
N LEU A 18 -11.20 -0.71 66.11
CA LEU A 18 -11.27 -1.38 64.82
C LEU A 18 -11.22 -0.26 63.76
N PRO A 19 -10.27 -0.25 62.82
CA PRO A 19 -10.46 0.55 61.63
C PRO A 19 -11.72 -0.03 61.00
N LEU A 20 -12.82 0.71 61.12
CA LEU A 20 -13.96 0.56 60.24
C LEU A 20 -13.30 0.65 58.87
N ILE A 21 -13.14 -0.49 58.20
CA ILE A 21 -12.79 -0.51 56.79
C ILE A 21 -14.02 0.16 56.18
N ASP A 22 -13.95 1.49 56.08
CA ASP A 22 -14.79 2.29 55.21
C ASP A 22 -14.39 1.81 53.83
N VAL A 23 -14.97 0.68 53.44
CA VAL A 23 -15.19 0.37 52.04
C VAL A 23 -16.13 1.48 51.60
N ARG A 24 -15.56 2.67 51.37
CA ARG A 24 -16.04 3.52 50.31
C ARG A 24 -15.88 2.65 49.08
N VAL A 25 -16.93 1.87 48.82
CA VAL A 25 -17.38 1.67 47.45
C VAL A 25 -17.56 3.10 46.98
N ASN A 26 -16.47 3.68 46.48
CA ASN A 26 -16.55 4.87 45.69
C ASN A 26 -17.54 4.43 44.63
N ASP A 27 -18.74 5.00 44.65
CA ASP A 27 -19.71 4.98 43.57
C ASP A 27 -18.98 5.49 42.32
N ARG A 28 -18.11 4.66 41.76
CA ARG A 28 -17.88 4.55 40.34
C ARG A 28 -19.09 3.79 39.81
N GLN A 29 -20.26 4.35 40.08
CA GLN A 29 -21.41 4.15 39.21
C GLN A 29 -20.90 4.62 37.86
N ASP A 30 -20.69 3.65 36.99
CA ASP A 30 -20.63 3.79 35.56
C ASP A 30 -19.76 4.96 35.12
N ALA A 31 -18.46 4.72 34.84
CA ALA A 31 -17.95 5.39 33.65
C ALA A 31 -18.96 4.99 32.58
N PRO A 32 -19.78 5.92 32.04
CA PRO A 32 -20.85 5.54 31.14
C PRO A 32 -20.20 4.68 30.07
N LEU A 33 -20.83 3.59 29.63
CA LEU A 33 -20.35 2.81 28.47
C LEU A 33 -19.91 3.75 27.32
N GLY A 34 -20.55 4.92 27.21
CA GLY A 34 -20.15 6.04 26.37
C GLY A 34 -18.73 6.60 26.58
N THR A 35 -18.18 6.71 27.79
CA THR A 35 -16.82 7.22 28.06
C THR A 35 -15.73 6.22 27.67
N LEU A 36 -15.94 4.92 27.92
CA LEU A 36 -15.03 3.86 27.47
C LEU A 36 -15.08 3.68 25.94
N LEU A 37 -16.27 3.73 25.35
CA LEU A 37 -16.43 3.71 23.90
C LEU A 37 -15.79 4.95 23.26
N LYS A 38 -15.91 6.13 23.90
CA LYS A 38 -15.30 7.38 23.44
C LYS A 38 -13.76 7.33 23.49
N GLN A 39 -13.18 6.72 24.53
CA GLN A 39 -11.73 6.48 24.61
C GLN A 39 -11.27 5.48 23.54
N LEU A 40 -11.97 4.34 23.38
CA LEU A 40 -11.63 3.34 22.37
C LEU A 40 -11.76 3.88 20.93
N THR A 41 -12.79 4.69 20.65
CA THR A 41 -12.92 5.37 19.35
C THR A 41 -11.85 6.44 19.13
N GLY A 42 -11.38 7.09 20.20
CA GLY A 42 -10.25 8.02 20.15
C GLY A 42 -8.95 7.30 19.79
N ASP A 43 -8.64 6.22 20.49
CA ASP A 43 -7.44 5.42 20.27
C ASP A 43 -7.44 4.76 18.89
N THR A 44 -8.59 4.24 18.45
CA THR A 44 -8.75 3.68 17.10
C THR A 44 -8.59 4.74 16.01
N ALA A 45 -9.13 5.95 16.21
CA ALA A 45 -8.96 7.06 15.27
C ALA A 45 -7.48 7.49 15.18
N ASP A 46 -6.74 7.45 16.27
CA ASP A 46 -5.32 7.81 16.29
C ASP A 46 -4.43 6.72 15.65
N LEU A 47 -4.74 5.44 15.83
CA LEU A 47 -4.10 4.34 15.08
C LEU A 47 -4.33 4.46 13.57
N LEU A 48 -5.58 4.72 13.16
CA LEU A 48 -5.92 4.93 11.75
C LEU A 48 -5.18 6.12 11.14
N ARG A 49 -5.04 7.22 11.87
CA ARG A 49 -4.26 8.38 11.41
C ARG A 49 -2.79 8.05 11.22
N GLN A 50 -2.21 7.23 12.09
CA GLN A 50 -0.81 6.79 11.97
C GLN A 50 -0.61 5.87 10.77
N GLU A 51 -1.52 4.93 10.56
CA GLU A 51 -1.44 4.00 9.43
C GLU A 51 -1.65 4.73 8.09
N LEU A 52 -2.57 5.72 8.05
CA LEU A 52 -2.71 6.62 6.90
C LEU A 52 -1.46 7.47 6.67
N ALA A 53 -0.84 7.97 7.74
CA ALA A 53 0.42 8.72 7.62
C ALA A 53 1.55 7.85 7.07
N LEU A 54 1.63 6.59 7.51
CA LEU A 54 2.60 5.62 7.04
C LEU A 54 2.37 5.24 5.57
N ALA A 55 1.15 4.86 5.22
CA ALA A 55 0.76 4.53 3.84
C ALA A 55 1.02 5.71 2.89
N LYS A 56 0.73 6.94 3.33
CA LYS A 56 1.05 8.16 2.56
C LYS A 56 2.56 8.33 2.36
N SER A 57 3.37 8.03 3.38
CA SER A 57 4.83 8.12 3.30
C SER A 57 5.41 7.09 2.33
N GLU A 58 4.92 5.85 2.38
CA GLU A 58 5.36 4.76 1.51
C GLU A 58 4.92 5.01 0.06
N ALA A 59 3.69 5.49 -0.16
CA ALA A 59 3.22 5.91 -1.47
C ALA A 59 4.08 7.04 -2.06
N ARG A 60 4.49 8.03 -1.23
CA ARG A 60 5.39 9.11 -1.66
C ARG A 60 6.77 8.58 -2.00
N GLU A 61 7.31 7.66 -1.21
CA GLU A 61 8.61 7.06 -1.47
C GLU A 61 8.61 6.22 -2.75
N ALA A 62 7.61 5.35 -2.92
CA ALA A 62 7.40 4.58 -4.14
C ALA A 62 7.27 5.50 -5.35
N GLY A 63 6.46 6.57 -5.25
CA GLY A 63 6.32 7.58 -6.29
C GLY A 63 7.63 8.30 -6.62
N THR A 64 8.42 8.66 -5.61
CA THR A 64 9.71 9.34 -5.80
C THR A 64 10.73 8.43 -6.47
N ARG A 65 10.77 7.14 -6.09
CA ARG A 65 11.63 6.13 -6.73
C ARG A 65 11.26 5.96 -8.20
N LEU A 66 9.96 5.78 -8.49
CA LEU A 66 9.45 5.68 -9.85
C LEU A 66 9.77 6.93 -10.69
N MET A 67 9.60 8.14 -10.14
CA MET A 67 9.95 9.38 -10.84
C MET A 67 11.44 9.48 -11.16
N ARG A 68 12.32 9.09 -10.23
CA ARG A 68 13.77 9.08 -10.45
C ARG A 68 14.15 8.11 -11.56
N ASP A 69 13.56 6.92 -11.58
CA ASP A 69 13.85 5.93 -12.61
C ASP A 69 13.27 6.34 -13.96
N ALA A 70 12.06 6.89 -13.99
CA ALA A 70 11.47 7.50 -15.19
C ALA A 70 12.34 8.65 -15.74
N ALA A 71 12.92 9.49 -14.87
CA ALA A 71 13.82 10.56 -15.29
C ALA A 71 15.10 10.02 -15.93
N LYS A 72 15.73 8.98 -15.34
CA LYS A 72 16.91 8.33 -15.93
C LYS A 72 16.59 7.74 -17.30
N VAL A 73 15.47 7.02 -17.42
CA VAL A 73 15.02 6.44 -18.69
C VAL A 73 14.75 7.54 -19.72
N GLY A 74 14.11 8.64 -19.32
CA GLY A 74 13.86 9.78 -20.20
C GLY A 74 15.15 10.41 -20.72
N ILE A 75 16.16 10.62 -19.86
CA ILE A 75 17.47 11.14 -20.27
C ILE A 75 18.16 10.16 -21.22
N ALA A 76 18.19 8.87 -20.89
CA ALA A 76 18.80 7.84 -21.72
C ALA A 76 18.12 7.74 -23.10
N ALA A 77 16.78 7.77 -23.14
CA ALA A 77 16.01 7.76 -24.37
C ALA A 77 16.30 9.01 -25.22
N GLY A 78 16.35 10.19 -24.59
CA GLY A 78 16.69 11.44 -25.28
C GLY A 78 18.10 11.40 -25.90
N LEU A 79 19.10 10.96 -25.13
CA LEU A 79 20.48 10.88 -25.61
C LEU A 79 20.64 9.82 -26.72
N THR A 80 19.96 8.69 -26.58
CA THR A 80 19.92 7.63 -27.60
C THR A 80 19.26 8.14 -28.88
N LEU A 81 18.18 8.92 -28.79
CA LEU A 81 17.53 9.53 -29.95
C LEU A 81 18.47 10.52 -30.65
N MET A 82 19.14 11.40 -29.91
CA MET A 82 20.10 12.35 -30.51
C MET A 82 21.26 11.63 -31.21
N GLY A 83 21.85 10.62 -30.56
CA GLY A 83 22.89 9.78 -31.15
C GLY A 83 22.39 9.02 -32.39
N GLY A 84 21.19 8.46 -32.33
CA GLY A 84 20.54 7.77 -33.45
C GLY A 84 20.30 8.68 -34.65
N LEU A 85 19.87 9.93 -34.44
CA LEU A 85 19.72 10.91 -35.51
C LEU A 85 21.06 11.30 -36.14
N ALA A 86 22.11 11.48 -35.31
CA ALA A 86 23.45 11.75 -35.81
C ALA A 86 24.01 10.58 -36.64
N LEU A 87 23.84 9.34 -36.16
CA LEU A 87 24.23 8.14 -36.90
C LEU A 87 23.44 7.97 -38.19
N THR A 88 22.13 8.21 -38.16
CA THR A 88 21.27 8.16 -39.36
C THR A 88 21.75 9.19 -40.38
N THR A 89 22.04 10.43 -39.94
CA THR A 89 22.56 11.48 -40.82
C THR A 89 23.93 11.08 -41.40
N SER A 90 24.81 10.51 -40.59
CA SER A 90 26.11 10.00 -41.01
C SER A 90 25.99 8.90 -42.07
N LEU A 91 25.07 7.94 -41.89
CA LEU A 91 24.75 6.91 -42.88
C LEU A 91 24.25 7.52 -44.19
N ILE A 92 23.33 8.48 -44.12
CA ILE A 92 22.77 9.14 -45.31
C ILE A 92 23.87 9.87 -46.09
N VAL A 93 24.70 10.66 -45.41
CA VAL A 93 25.79 11.39 -46.06
C VAL A 93 26.84 10.43 -46.63
N GLY A 94 27.28 9.45 -45.83
CA GLY A 94 28.30 8.47 -46.24
C GLY A 94 27.86 7.64 -47.44
N LEU A 95 26.63 7.12 -47.42
CA LEU A 95 26.08 6.38 -48.55
C LEU A 95 25.80 7.30 -49.75
N GLY A 96 25.41 8.56 -49.51
CA GLY A 96 25.25 9.56 -50.57
C GLY A 96 26.54 9.84 -51.33
N VAL A 97 27.68 9.95 -50.64
CA VAL A 97 29.01 10.07 -51.25
C VAL A 97 29.34 8.82 -52.09
N LEU A 98 29.02 7.63 -51.57
CA LEU A 98 29.25 6.37 -52.28
C LEU A 98 28.38 6.23 -53.55
N LEU A 99 27.20 6.84 -53.54
CA LEU A 99 26.28 6.93 -54.68
C LEU A 99 26.52 8.18 -55.56
N SER A 100 27.75 8.70 -55.60
CA SER A 100 28.14 9.84 -56.45
C SER A 100 27.35 11.13 -56.16
N GLY A 101 26.99 11.38 -54.90
CA GLY A 101 26.28 12.58 -54.46
C GLY A 101 24.76 12.48 -54.49
N ASN A 102 24.19 11.31 -54.75
CA ASN A 102 22.74 11.09 -54.74
C ASN A 102 22.17 10.94 -53.30
N TYR A 103 22.20 12.03 -52.52
CA TYR A 103 21.76 12.03 -51.12
C TYR A 103 20.28 11.68 -50.93
N TRP A 104 19.41 12.02 -51.90
CA TRP A 104 17.98 11.72 -51.82
C TRP A 104 17.71 10.21 -51.85
N LEU A 105 18.43 9.47 -52.69
CA LEU A 105 18.30 8.01 -52.79
C LEU A 105 18.90 7.32 -51.57
N SER A 106 20.03 7.84 -51.08
CA SER A 106 20.63 7.40 -49.82
C SER A 106 19.67 7.54 -48.64
N ALA A 107 19.02 8.70 -48.49
CA ALA A 107 18.03 8.95 -47.45
C ALA A 107 16.85 7.97 -47.53
N LEU A 108 16.38 7.66 -48.74
CA LEU A 108 15.31 6.68 -48.95
C LEU A 108 15.74 5.27 -48.50
N ILE A 109 16.94 4.82 -48.89
CA ILE A 109 17.44 3.49 -48.54
C ILE A 109 17.62 3.36 -47.02
N VAL A 110 18.31 4.31 -46.39
CA VAL A 110 18.52 4.31 -44.94
C VAL A 110 17.19 4.41 -44.19
N GLY A 111 16.28 5.27 -44.66
CA GLY A 111 14.96 5.45 -44.07
C GLY A 111 14.11 4.18 -44.12
N VAL A 112 14.06 3.48 -45.26
CA VAL A 112 13.34 2.21 -45.40
C VAL A 112 13.96 1.13 -44.51
N ALA A 113 15.29 1.03 -44.46
CA ALA A 113 15.98 0.07 -43.61
C ALA A 113 15.70 0.32 -42.10
N ALA A 114 15.81 1.58 -41.66
CA ALA A 114 15.52 1.97 -40.29
C ALA A 114 14.04 1.75 -39.93
N PHE A 115 13.12 2.07 -40.85
CA PHE A 115 11.69 1.83 -40.67
C PHE A 115 11.40 0.33 -40.54
N GLY A 116 11.97 -0.51 -41.39
CA GLY A 116 11.81 -1.96 -41.32
C GLY A 116 12.32 -2.54 -39.98
N ALA A 117 13.50 -2.11 -39.55
CA ALA A 117 14.05 -2.50 -38.25
C ALA A 117 13.14 -2.07 -37.10
N GLY A 118 12.74 -0.79 -37.06
CA GLY A 118 11.86 -0.24 -36.03
C GLY A 118 10.49 -0.92 -35.99
N TYR A 119 9.89 -1.16 -37.15
CA TYR A 119 8.62 -1.88 -37.28
C TYR A 119 8.72 -3.30 -36.71
N SER A 120 9.81 -4.02 -37.01
CA SER A 120 10.03 -5.38 -36.48
C SER A 120 10.20 -5.40 -34.95
N MET A 121 10.90 -4.42 -34.38
CA MET A 121 11.07 -4.29 -32.94
C MET A 121 9.76 -3.96 -32.23
N VAL A 122 8.96 -3.04 -32.78
CA VAL A 122 7.63 -2.72 -32.25
C VAL A 122 6.72 -3.93 -32.27
N GLN A 123 6.69 -4.68 -33.39
CA GLN A 123 5.95 -5.93 -33.46
C GLN A 123 6.41 -6.95 -32.42
N SER A 124 7.72 -7.14 -32.25
CA SER A 124 8.26 -8.05 -31.24
C SER A 124 7.84 -7.61 -29.83
N ALA A 125 7.94 -6.33 -29.51
CA ALA A 125 7.52 -5.80 -28.22
C ALA A 125 6.03 -6.02 -28.00
N LEU A 126 5.17 -5.65 -28.96
CA LEU A 126 3.71 -5.83 -28.85
C LEU A 126 3.30 -7.30 -28.66
N ARG A 127 4.02 -8.23 -29.30
CA ARG A 127 3.81 -9.66 -29.11
C ARG A 127 4.19 -10.11 -27.71
N ASP A 128 5.38 -9.71 -27.26
CA ASP A 128 5.87 -10.05 -25.92
C ASP A 128 4.98 -9.46 -24.82
N LEU A 129 4.44 -8.26 -25.07
CA LEU A 129 3.42 -7.59 -24.28
C LEU A 129 2.13 -8.38 -24.17
N SER A 130 1.69 -8.97 -25.28
CA SER A 130 0.46 -9.75 -25.35
C SER A 130 0.61 -11.11 -24.66
N ASP A 131 1.79 -11.72 -24.77
CA ASP A 131 2.09 -13.02 -24.18
C ASP A 131 2.32 -12.93 -22.67
N HIS A 132 3.06 -11.91 -22.21
CA HIS A 132 3.47 -11.79 -20.80
C HIS A 132 2.58 -10.83 -19.98
N GLY A 133 1.86 -9.91 -20.62
CA GLY A 133 0.91 -8.98 -19.99
C GLY A 133 1.58 -7.90 -19.12
N PHE A 134 1.19 -6.64 -19.32
CA PHE A 134 1.68 -5.50 -18.52
C PHE A 134 1.05 -5.38 -17.13
N ALA A 135 -0.04 -6.11 -16.91
CA ALA A 135 -0.82 -6.01 -15.70
C ALA A 135 -0.47 -7.21 -14.80
N PRO A 136 0.01 -7.01 -13.56
CA PRO A 136 0.27 -8.11 -12.65
C PRO A 136 -1.07 -8.79 -12.35
N LYS A 137 -1.32 -9.91 -13.04
CA LYS A 137 -2.60 -10.64 -12.98
C LYS A 137 -2.93 -11.02 -11.55
N GLU A 138 -1.91 -11.36 -10.75
CA GLU A 138 -2.06 -11.69 -9.33
C GLU A 138 -2.47 -10.49 -8.49
N ALA A 139 -1.87 -9.32 -8.70
CA ALA A 139 -2.24 -8.10 -7.97
C ALA A 139 -3.67 -7.64 -8.30
N ILE A 140 -4.08 -7.76 -9.57
CA ILE A 140 -5.46 -7.45 -9.95
C ILE A 140 -6.44 -8.50 -9.42
N ALA A 141 -6.02 -9.77 -9.42
CA ALA A 141 -6.83 -10.87 -8.90
C ALA A 141 -7.06 -10.75 -7.38
N SER A 142 -6.04 -10.38 -6.60
CA SER A 142 -6.16 -10.17 -5.16
C SER A 142 -7.08 -8.98 -4.86
N LEU A 143 -6.89 -7.84 -5.52
CA LEU A 143 -7.78 -6.67 -5.36
C LEU A 143 -9.25 -7.00 -5.69
N LYS A 144 -9.48 -7.79 -6.75
CA LYS A 144 -10.83 -8.25 -7.10
C LYS A 144 -11.38 -9.26 -6.09
N ALA A 145 -10.54 -10.08 -5.48
CA ALA A 145 -10.93 -11.00 -4.41
C ALA A 145 -11.37 -10.22 -3.16
N ASP A 146 -10.58 -9.21 -2.77
CA ASP A 146 -10.85 -8.37 -1.60
C ASP A 146 -12.15 -7.58 -1.75
N GLN A 147 -12.38 -6.99 -2.93
CA GLN A 147 -13.65 -6.30 -3.24
C GLN A 147 -14.86 -7.22 -3.10
N ARG A 148 -14.74 -8.46 -3.61
CA ARG A 148 -15.82 -9.46 -3.55
C ARG A 148 -16.09 -9.92 -2.13
N TRP A 149 -15.05 -10.12 -1.32
CA TRP A 149 -15.21 -10.46 0.09
C TRP A 149 -15.89 -9.32 0.85
N ALA A 150 -15.43 -8.07 0.68
CA ALA A 150 -16.02 -6.91 1.34
C ALA A 150 -17.50 -6.69 0.98
N SER A 151 -17.87 -6.91 -0.29
CA SER A 151 -19.27 -6.77 -0.73
C SER A 151 -20.19 -7.85 -0.17
N ARG A 152 -19.68 -9.08 0.03
CA ARG A 152 -20.43 -10.18 0.64
C ARG A 152 -20.68 -9.94 2.12
N GLU A 153 -19.64 -9.52 2.85
CA GLU A 153 -19.76 -9.24 4.29
C GLU A 153 -20.84 -8.19 4.58
N VAL A 154 -20.90 -7.12 3.77
CA VAL A 154 -21.92 -6.07 3.88
C VAL A 154 -23.34 -6.61 3.60
N GLN A 155 -23.47 -7.58 2.68
CA GLN A 155 -24.77 -8.20 2.37
C GLN A 155 -25.23 -9.18 3.44
N ASP A 156 -24.34 -10.00 3.98
CA ASP A 156 -24.64 -10.94 5.06
C ASP A 156 -25.07 -10.19 6.32
N LEU A 157 -24.37 -9.13 6.70
CA LEU A 157 -24.76 -8.24 7.80
C LEU A 157 -26.16 -7.63 7.60
N LYS A 158 -26.52 -7.28 6.36
CA LYS A 158 -27.87 -6.78 6.05
C LYS A 158 -28.94 -7.86 6.21
N HIS A 159 -28.64 -9.10 5.84
CA HIS A 159 -29.56 -10.23 5.98
C HIS A 159 -29.77 -10.62 7.44
N GLU A 160 -28.72 -10.63 8.25
CA GLU A 160 -28.81 -10.91 9.69
C GLU A 160 -29.63 -9.86 10.45
N LEU A 161 -29.51 -8.58 10.07
CA LEU A 161 -30.34 -7.51 10.63
C LEU A 161 -31.80 -7.57 10.15
N THR A 162 -32.05 -8.08 8.94
CA THR A 162 -33.41 -8.26 8.40
C THR A 162 -34.11 -9.46 9.07
N ASP A 163 -33.39 -10.56 9.30
CA ASP A 163 -33.91 -11.78 9.95
C ASP A 163 -34.26 -11.55 11.43
N LYS A 164 -33.41 -10.80 12.15
CA LYS A 164 -33.66 -10.45 13.56
C LYS A 164 -34.85 -9.50 13.77
N SER A 165 -35.42 -8.95 12.69
CA SER A 165 -36.58 -8.04 12.72
C SER A 165 -37.93 -8.75 12.64
N ASP A 166 -37.96 -10.06 12.37
CA ASP A 166 -39.21 -10.83 12.23
C ASP A 166 -39.76 -11.23 13.62
N PRO A 167 -40.95 -10.75 14.04
CA PRO A 167 -41.51 -11.13 15.32
C PRO A 167 -41.84 -12.63 15.34
N PRO A 168 -41.59 -13.33 16.47
CA PRO A 168 -41.79 -14.77 16.55
C PRO A 168 -43.22 -15.12 16.14
N HIS A 169 -43.35 -15.93 15.10
CA HIS A 169 -44.63 -16.45 14.67
C HIS A 169 -45.18 -17.36 15.76
N VAL A 170 -46.05 -16.80 16.61
CA VAL A 170 -46.82 -17.58 17.57
C VAL A 170 -47.80 -18.42 16.77
N ARG A 171 -47.46 -19.71 16.58
CA ARG A 171 -48.36 -20.66 15.93
C ARG A 171 -49.56 -20.93 16.86
N PRO A 172 -50.78 -20.98 16.31
CA PRO A 172 -52.01 -21.15 17.07
C PRO A 172 -52.11 -22.53 17.74
#